data_AF-A0A351KED5-F1
#
_entry.id   AF-A0A351KED5-F1
#
_cell.length_a   1.000
_cell.length_b   1.000
_cell.length_c   1.000
_cell.angle_alpha   90.00
_cell.angle_beta   90.00
_cell.angle_gamma   90.00
#
_symmetry.space_group_name_H-M   'P 1'
#
loop_
_entity.id
_entity.type
_entity.pdbx_description
1 polymer ?
#
loop_
_entity_poly.entity_id
_entity_poly.type
_entity_poly.pdbx_seq_one_letter_code
_entity_poly.pdbx_strand_id
1 'polypeptide(L)'
;VEANSRFYKLIDYGEKHIYDKLHVDYYAVSYPDFLIFDEDWDKKNKVHCYYLIGLGNLGLGNKAKAKEAFSQALKLDQNHLNCILYKKMV
;
A
#
# COMPACT_ATOMS: atom_id res chain seq x y z
N VAL A 1 -7.72 -12.72 20.54
CA VAL A 1 -6.57 -11.80 20.64
C VAL A 1 -5.66 -11.87 19.41
N GLU A 2 -5.50 -13.04 18.80
CA GLU A 2 -4.61 -13.25 17.64
C GLU A 2 -4.95 -12.40 16.39
N ALA A 3 -6.23 -12.15 16.12
CA ALA A 3 -6.66 -11.33 14.98
C ALA A 3 -6.15 -9.88 15.05
N ASN A 4 -6.22 -9.25 16.23
CA ASN A 4 -5.75 -7.87 16.40
C ASN A 4 -4.24 -7.76 16.18
N SER A 5 -3.47 -8.75 16.63
CA SER A 5 -2.01 -8.78 16.40
C SER A 5 -1.68 -8.78 14.90
N ARG A 6 -2.44 -9.49 14.07
CA ARG A 6 -2.24 -9.50 12.61
C ARG A 6 -2.55 -8.14 11.99
N PHE A 7 -3.58 -7.44 12.47
CA PHE A 7 -3.89 -6.10 11.98
C PHE A 7 -2.84 -5.05 12.36
N TYR A 8 -2.30 -5.12 13.58
CA TYR A 8 -1.18 -4.26 13.97
C TYR A 8 0.06 -4.52 13.11
N LYS A 9 0.37 -5.78 12.78
CA LYS A 9 1.48 -6.08 11.84
C LYS A 9 1.31 -5.44 10.46
N LEU A 10 0.08 -5.31 9.95
CA LEU A 10 -0.18 -4.62 8.68
C LEU A 10 0.10 -3.12 8.78
N ILE A 11 -0.29 -2.51 9.90
CA ILE A 11 -0.04 -1.09 10.17
C ILE A 11 1.46 -0.85 10.32
N ASP A 12 2.13 -1.62 11.19
CA ASP A 12 3.56 -1.51 11.44
C ASP A 12 4.39 -1.66 10.16
N TYR A 13 4.03 -2.63 9.30
CA TYR A 13 4.69 -2.82 8.01
C TYR A 13 4.51 -1.58 7.12
N GLY A 14 3.27 -1.11 6.97
CA GLY A 14 2.99 0.06 6.14
C GLY A 14 3.70 1.31 6.65
N GLU A 15 3.70 1.57 7.95
CA GLU A 15 4.38 2.74 8.53
C GLU A 15 5.90 2.69 8.38
N LYS A 16 6.49 1.49 8.53
CA LYS A 16 7.94 1.30 8.41
C LYS A 16 8.44 1.44 6.99
N HIS A 17 7.70 0.92 6.01
CA HIS A 17 8.19 0.76 4.63
C HIS A 17 7.70 1.87 3.68
N ILE A 18 6.84 2.79 4.11
CA ILE A 18 6.25 3.83 3.23
C ILE A 18 7.27 4.80 2.61
N TYR A 19 8.44 4.95 3.24
CA TYR A 19 9.53 5.81 2.75
C TYR A 19 10.73 5.01 2.24
N ASP A 20 10.61 3.69 2.17
CA ASP A 20 11.66 2.87 1.58
C ASP A 20 11.76 3.18 0.09
N LYS A 21 12.99 3.49 -0.34
CA LYS A 21 13.31 3.64 -1.75
C LYS A 21 13.52 2.26 -2.34
N LEU A 22 12.64 1.87 -3.25
CA LEU A 22 12.75 0.56 -3.88
C LEU A 22 13.82 0.66 -4.97
N HIS A 23 15.05 0.27 -4.64
CA HIS A 23 16.08 0.07 -5.66
C HIS A 23 15.89 -1.33 -6.24
N VAL A 24 15.34 -1.41 -7.45
CA VAL A 24 15.29 -2.68 -8.18
C VAL A 24 16.69 -2.91 -8.74
N ASP A 25 17.48 -3.73 -8.05
CA ASP A 25 18.74 -4.23 -8.59
C ASP A 25 18.45 -5.03 -9.87
N TYR A 26 18.68 -4.40 -11.01
CA TYR A 26 18.38 -4.91 -12.35
C TYR A 26 19.41 -6.00 -12.73
N TYR A 27 19.37 -7.13 -12.03
CA TYR A 27 20.17 -8.33 -12.31
C TYR A 27 19.32 -9.48 -12.89
N ALA A 28 18.23 -9.16 -13.58
CA ALA A 28 17.55 -10.11 -14.46
C ALA A 28 18.22 -10.05 -15.85
N VAL A 29 19.35 -10.74 -15.98
CA VAL A 29 19.93 -11.06 -17.29
C VAL A 29 18.85 -11.75 -18.12
N SER A 30 18.49 -11.14 -19.25
CA SER A 30 17.40 -11.47 -20.19
C SER A 30 16.00 -10.91 -19.88
N TYR A 31 15.85 -9.57 -19.92
CA TYR A 31 14.67 -9.00 -20.59
C TYR A 31 15.00 -7.65 -21.25
N PRO A 32 15.55 -7.65 -22.49
CA PRO A 32 15.91 -6.42 -23.20
C PRO A 32 14.71 -5.51 -23.49
N ASP A 33 13.48 -6.05 -23.47
CA ASP A 33 12.27 -5.33 -23.91
C ASP A 33 11.51 -4.59 -22.80
N PHE A 34 11.92 -4.67 -21.52
CA PHE A 34 11.20 -4.04 -20.41
C PHE A 34 11.70 -2.64 -20.02
N LEU A 35 12.57 -2.03 -20.83
CA LEU A 35 13.09 -0.68 -20.62
C LEU A 35 12.06 0.46 -20.84
N ILE A 36 10.78 0.13 -21.07
CA ILE A 36 9.76 1.08 -21.54
C ILE A 36 8.83 1.53 -20.40
N PHE A 37 8.91 0.91 -19.22
CA PHE A 37 8.10 1.30 -18.08
C PHE A 37 8.98 1.93 -17.00
N ASP A 38 9.10 3.26 -17.05
CA ASP A 38 9.45 4.10 -15.89
C ASP A 38 8.33 3.97 -14.83
N GLU A 39 8.15 2.77 -14.29
CA GLU A 39 7.27 2.58 -13.16
C GLU A 39 7.93 3.19 -11.93
N ASP A 40 7.27 4.19 -11.38
CA ASP A 40 7.64 4.79 -10.10
C ASP A 40 7.35 3.76 -8.99
N TRP A 41 8.34 2.91 -8.73
CA TRP A 41 8.30 1.88 -7.70
C TRP A 41 8.10 2.46 -6.31
N ASP A 42 8.61 3.67 -6.05
CA ASP A 42 8.41 4.39 -4.79
C ASP A 42 6.93 4.77 -4.64
N LYS A 43 6.29 5.25 -5.71
CA LYS A 43 4.85 5.53 -5.73
C LYS A 43 4.03 4.26 -5.51
N LYS A 44 4.35 3.16 -6.18
CA LYS A 44 3.66 1.88 -5.97
C LYS A 44 3.81 1.37 -4.54
N ASN A 45 5.02 1.45 -3.98
CA ASN A 45 5.29 1.09 -2.60
C ASN A 45 4.46 1.92 -1.62
N LYS A 46 4.39 3.24 -1.82
CA LYS A 46 3.56 4.14 -1.00
C LYS A 46 2.07 3.80 -1.07
N VAL A 47 1.55 3.54 -2.27
CA VAL A 47 0.15 3.09 -2.46
C VAL A 47 -0.10 1.81 -1.67
N HIS A 48 0.81 0.84 -1.78
CA HIS A 48 0.70 -0.44 -1.09
C HIS A 48 0.74 -0.27 0.44
N CYS A 49 1.67 0.53 0.96
CA CYS A 49 1.79 0.80 2.39
C CYS A 49 0.52 1.45 2.95
N TYR A 50 -0.01 2.49 2.29
CA TYR A 50 -1.27 3.12 2.69
C TYR A 50 -2.46 2.15 2.64
N TYR A 51 -2.49 1.25 1.65
CA TYR A 51 -3.50 0.20 1.58
C TYR A 51 -3.43 -0.76 2.78
N LEU A 52 -2.23 -1.22 3.17
CA LEU A 52 -2.03 -2.10 4.33
C LEU A 52 -2.43 -1.41 5.65
N ILE A 53 -2.03 -0.14 5.84
CA ILE A 53 -2.44 0.67 7.00
C ILE A 53 -3.98 0.78 7.05
N GLY A 54 -4.61 1.01 5.90
CA GLY A 54 -6.07 1.08 5.78
C GLY A 54 -6.76 -0.22 6.17
N LEU A 55 -6.26 -1.36 5.67
CA LEU A 55 -6.78 -2.69 6.02
C LEU A 55 -6.61 -3.02 7.51
N GLY A 56 -5.44 -2.74 8.08
CA GLY A 56 -5.19 -2.97 9.50
C GLY A 56 -6.13 -2.14 10.38
N ASN A 57 -6.31 -0.84 10.07
CA ASN A 57 -7.24 0.00 10.79
C ASN A 57 -8.70 -0.43 10.62
N LEU A 58 -9.09 -0.87 9.41
CA LEU A 58 -10.42 -1.40 9.16
C LEU A 58 -10.70 -2.65 10.00
N GLY A 59 -9.73 -3.58 10.06
CA GLY A 59 -9.82 -4.81 10.86
C GLY A 59 -9.89 -4.56 12.37
N LEU A 60 -9.30 -3.46 12.85
CA LEU A 60 -9.40 -3.02 14.24
C LEU A 60 -10.66 -2.20 14.55
N GLY A 61 -11.49 -1.89 13.54
CA GLY A 61 -12.68 -1.06 13.69
C GLY A 61 -12.42 0.45 13.66
N ASN A 62 -11.18 0.88 13.40
CA ASN A 62 -10.77 2.29 13.31
C ASN A 62 -11.17 2.90 11.97
N LYS A 63 -12.48 3.05 11.75
CA LYS A 63 -13.08 3.47 10.47
C LYS A 63 -12.51 4.78 9.90
N ALA A 64 -12.34 5.79 10.76
CA ALA A 64 -11.81 7.09 10.36
C ALA A 64 -10.38 6.99 9.81
N LYS A 65 -9.49 6.30 10.53
CA LYS A 65 -8.09 6.08 10.11
C LYS A 65 -8.01 5.23 8.84
N ALA A 66 -8.85 4.21 8.72
CA ALA A 66 -8.93 3.39 7.51
C ALA A 66 -9.29 4.23 6.28
N LYS A 67 -10.32 5.06 6.40
CA LYS A 67 -10.78 5.95 5.33
C LYS A 67 -9.72 6.98 4.91
N GLU A 68 -8.99 7.52 5.89
CA GLU A 68 -7.88 8.42 5.63
C GLU A 68 -6.76 7.71 4.85
N ALA A 69 -6.32 6.54 5.31
CA ALA A 69 -5.27 5.76 4.66
C ALA A 69 -5.64 5.38 3.21
N PHE A 70 -6.86 4.88 2.98
CA PHE A 70 -7.32 4.61 1.61
C PHE A 70 -7.41 5.89 0.76
N SER A 71 -7.72 7.03 1.36
CA SER A 71 -7.72 8.30 0.64
C SER A 71 -6.31 8.75 0.25
N GLN A 72 -5.30 8.51 1.09
CA GLN A 72 -3.91 8.78 0.73
C GLN A 72 -3.43 7.86 -0.40
N ALA A 73 -3.77 6.57 -0.33
CA ALA A 73 -3.50 5.63 -1.42
C ALA A 73 -4.12 6.09 -2.76
N LEU A 74 -5.38 6.54 -2.74
CA LEU A 74 -6.10 7.01 -3.93
C LEU A 74 -5.62 8.35 -4.48
N LYS A 75 -4.98 9.20 -3.66
CA LYS A 75 -4.31 10.42 -4.16
C LYS A 75 -3.10 10.07 -5.03
N LEU A 76 -2.41 8.97 -4.70
CA LEU A 76 -1.26 8.48 -5.44
C LEU A 76 -1.71 7.67 -6.66
N ASP A 77 -2.63 6.72 -6.46
CA ASP A 77 -3.21 5.90 -7.53
C ASP A 77 -4.74 5.87 -7.44
N GLN A 78 -5.38 6.69 -8.27
CA GLN A 78 -6.83 6.81 -8.33
C GLN A 78 -7.53 5.53 -8.83
N ASN A 79 -6.79 4.63 -9.48
CA ASN A 79 -7.33 3.41 -10.07
C ASN A 79 -7.22 2.20 -9.14
N HIS A 80 -6.74 2.38 -7.91
CA HIS A 80 -6.59 1.28 -6.95
C HIS A 80 -7.94 0.74 -6.47
N LEU A 81 -8.48 -0.26 -7.19
CA LEU A 81 -9.84 -0.78 -7.06
C LEU A 81 -10.22 -1.17 -5.62
N ASN A 82 -9.33 -1.86 -4.91
CA ASN A 82 -9.57 -2.28 -3.53
C ASN A 82 -9.70 -1.08 -2.57
N CYS A 83 -8.92 -0.02 -2.80
CA CYS A 83 -9.01 1.19 -1.97
C CYS A 83 -10.34 1.92 -2.22
N ILE A 84 -10.79 1.97 -3.47
CA ILE A 84 -12.11 2.52 -3.83
C ILE A 84 -13.22 1.74 -3.12
N LEU A 85 -13.16 0.41 -3.19
CA LEU A 85 -14.17 -0.47 -2.61
C LEU A 85 -14.21 -0.32 -1.09
N TYR A 86 -13.08 -0.53 -0.41
CA TYR A 86 -13.06 -0.49 1.05
C TYR A 86 -13.35 0.89 1.60
N LYS A 87 -12.90 1.97 0.95
CA LYS A 87 -13.28 3.34 1.34
C LYS A 87 -14.78 3.59 1.32
N LYS A 88 -15.55 2.93 0.44
CA LYS A 88 -17.02 3.02 0.42
C LYS A 88 -17.69 2.24 1.55
N MET A 89 -17.01 1.23 2.09
CA MET A 89 -17.50 0.41 3.21
C MET A 89 -17.30 1.06 4.58
N VAL A 90 -16.47 2.13 4.65
CA VAL A 90 -16.14 2.89 5.88
C VAL A 90 -16.65 4.32 5.90
#